data_AF-A0A933WUQ6-F1
#
_entry.id   AF-A0A933WUQ6-F1
#
_cell.length_a   1.000
_cell.length_b   1.000
_cell.length_c   1.000
_cell.angle_alpha   90.00
_cell.angle_beta   90.00
_cell.angle_gamma   90.00
#
_symmetry.space_group_name_H-M   'P 1'
#
loop_
_entity.id
_entity.type
_entity.pdbx_description
1 polymer ?
#
loop_
_entity_poly.entity_id
_entity_poly.type
_entity_poly.pdbx_seq_one_letter_code
_entity_poly.pdbx_strand_id
1 'polypeptide(L)'
;MIRLVRDLELFKKVEIARKLGRSYSDLNKEFKVSKSALSSWFSSSKWSSDIKTSFVIRNNEHNKDRLMAMNKAKAKYKLARYTKYQIPCFLLVSHYIGARVKRQTKAEFP
;
A
#
# COMPACT_ATOMS: atom_id res chain seq x y z
N MET A 1 27.18 -35.69 23.66
CA MET A 1 28.05 -34.65 23.05
C MET A 1 27.68 -34.29 21.60
N ILE A 2 27.19 -35.20 20.76
CA ILE A 2 26.96 -34.97 19.32
C ILE A 2 25.87 -33.92 18.98
N ARG A 3 24.83 -33.74 19.82
CA ARG A 3 23.76 -32.75 19.57
C ARG A 3 24.25 -31.30 19.62
N LEU A 4 25.08 -30.96 20.61
CA LEU A 4 25.59 -29.61 20.81
C LEU A 4 26.47 -29.11 19.64
N VAL A 5 27.20 -30.02 18.99
CA VAL A 5 28.06 -29.67 17.84
C VAL A 5 27.23 -29.31 16.61
N ARG A 6 26.15 -30.06 16.34
CA ARG A 6 25.25 -29.79 15.20
C ARG A 6 24.52 -28.45 15.34
N ASP A 7 24.12 -28.11 16.57
CA ASP A 7 23.44 -26.84 16.84
C ASP A 7 24.36 -25.63 16.62
N LEU A 8 25.67 -25.77 16.89
CA LEU A 8 26.65 -24.71 16.67
C LEU A 8 26.90 -24.45 15.17
N GLU A 9 27.01 -25.51 14.36
CA GLU A 9 27.16 -25.35 12.89
C GLU A 9 25.92 -24.73 12.26
N LEU A 10 24.73 -25.15 12.69
CA LEU A 10 23.47 -24.58 12.24
C LEU A 10 23.40 -23.09 12.58
N PHE A 11 23.73 -22.74 13.83
CA PHE A 11 23.76 -21.35 14.27
C PHE A 11 24.68 -20.49 13.40
N LYS A 12 25.91 -20.94 13.13
CA LYS A 12 26.86 -20.21 12.27
C LYS A 12 26.32 -19.99 10.86
N LYS A 13 25.71 -21.01 10.25
CA LYS A 13 25.10 -20.89 8.91
C LYS A 13 23.97 -19.87 8.90
N VAL A 14 23.08 -19.93 9.90
CA VAL A 14 21.96 -19.00 10.07
C VAL A 14 22.47 -17.57 10.32
N GLU A 15 23.52 -17.40 11.12
CA GLU A 15 24.13 -16.10 11.40
C GLU A 15 24.70 -15.47 10.13
N ILE A 16 25.45 -16.23 9.33
CA ILE A 16 25.99 -15.77 8.04
C ILE A 16 24.83 -15.34 7.12
N ALA A 17 23.82 -16.19 6.95
CA ALA A 17 22.66 -15.87 6.13
C ALA A 17 21.92 -14.63 6.64
N ARG A 18 21.82 -14.45 7.96
CA ARG A 18 21.21 -13.25 8.56
C ARG A 18 22.04 -12.00 8.27
N LYS A 19 23.38 -12.06 8.39
CA LYS A 19 24.30 -10.95 8.07
C LYS A 19 24.25 -10.56 6.59
N LEU A 20 24.00 -11.52 5.70
CA LEU A 20 23.70 -11.27 4.28
C LEU A 20 22.35 -10.58 4.04
N GLY A 21 21.61 -10.25 5.11
CA GLY A 21 20.34 -9.53 5.01
C GLY A 21 19.16 -10.44 4.67
N ARG A 22 19.18 -11.74 5.02
CA ARG A 22 18.00 -12.61 4.90
C ARG A 22 16.98 -12.33 6.02
N SER A 23 15.68 -12.40 5.72
CA SER A 23 14.64 -12.21 6.74
C SER A 23 14.46 -13.46 7.61
N TYR A 24 13.88 -13.33 8.80
CA TYR A 24 13.55 -14.50 9.63
C TYR A 24 12.54 -15.44 8.96
N SER A 25 11.71 -14.93 8.06
CA SER A 25 10.82 -15.79 7.27
C SER A 25 11.60 -16.66 6.28
N ASP A 26 12.67 -16.11 5.68
CA ASP A 26 13.51 -16.86 4.75
C ASP A 26 14.36 -17.90 5.49
N LEU A 27 14.96 -17.49 6.60
CA LEU A 27 15.75 -18.39 7.45
C LEU A 27 14.90 -19.55 8.01
N ASN A 28 13.65 -19.30 8.39
CA ASN A 28 12.74 -20.35 8.82
C ASN A 28 12.44 -21.34 7.68
N LYS A 29 12.21 -20.85 6.46
CA LYS A 29 11.92 -21.74 5.31
C LYS A 29 13.12 -22.63 4.97
N GLU A 30 14.32 -22.06 5.01
CA GLU A 30 15.57 -22.70 4.59
C GLU A 30 16.13 -23.63 5.67
N PHE A 31 16.30 -23.14 6.89
CA PHE A 31 16.97 -23.86 7.98
C PHE A 31 16.00 -24.59 8.93
N LYS A 32 14.69 -24.45 8.72
CA LYS A 32 13.62 -25.01 9.58
C LYS A 32 13.72 -24.60 11.05
N VAL A 33 14.33 -23.45 11.32
CA VAL A 33 14.43 -22.86 12.66
C VAL A 33 13.22 -21.96 12.90
N SER A 34 12.53 -22.19 14.03
CA SER A 34 11.38 -21.38 14.41
C SER A 34 11.74 -19.89 14.53
N LYS A 35 10.81 -19.01 14.17
CA LYS A 35 11.02 -17.56 14.26
C LYS A 35 11.28 -17.09 15.69
N SER A 36 10.68 -17.77 16.69
CA SER A 36 10.94 -17.48 18.11
C SER A 36 12.37 -17.82 18.50
N ALA A 37 12.91 -18.95 18.05
CA ALA A 37 14.31 -19.31 18.27
C ALA A 37 15.25 -18.30 17.59
N LEU A 38 15.00 -17.94 16.33
CA LEU A 38 15.77 -16.90 15.63
C LEU A 38 15.74 -15.56 16.37
N SER A 39 14.56 -15.15 16.86
CA SER A 39 14.43 -13.94 17.66
C SER A 39 15.23 -14.04 18.95
N SER A 40 15.21 -15.20 19.63
CA SER A 40 15.98 -15.42 20.84
C SER A 40 17.49 -15.40 20.59
N TRP A 41 17.95 -15.95 19.47
CA TRP A 41 19.37 -16.00 19.09
C TRP A 41 19.96 -14.63 18.79
N PHE A 42 19.18 -13.74 18.19
CA PHE A 42 19.67 -12.47 17.68
C PHE A 42 19.07 -11.24 18.37
N SER A 43 18.29 -11.41 19.44
CA SER A 43 17.63 -10.30 20.16
C SER A 43 18.63 -9.30 20.73
N SER A 44 19.75 -9.77 21.26
CA SER A 44 20.82 -8.95 21.84
C SER A 44 21.77 -8.36 20.79
N SER A 45 21.65 -8.78 19.53
CA SER A 45 22.56 -8.39 18.46
C SER A 45 22.10 -7.11 17.77
N LYS A 46 22.80 -5.99 18.04
CA LYS A 46 22.53 -4.68 17.41
C LYS A 46 22.47 -4.76 15.88
N TRP A 47 23.44 -5.43 15.27
CA TRP A 47 23.51 -5.58 13.81
C TRP A 47 22.28 -6.28 13.22
N SER A 48 21.67 -7.25 13.90
CA SER A 48 20.45 -7.92 13.42
C SER A 48 19.23 -7.00 13.54
N SER A 49 19.22 -6.13 14.55
CA SER A 49 18.22 -5.06 14.69
C SER A 49 18.34 -4.05 13.55
N ASP A 50 19.55 -3.63 13.19
CA ASP A 50 19.78 -2.69 12.09
C ASP A 50 19.27 -3.25 10.74
N ILE A 51 19.50 -4.56 10.50
CA ILE A 51 18.95 -5.27 9.33
C ILE A 51 17.41 -5.28 9.36
N LYS A 52 16.79 -5.47 10.55
CA LYS A 52 15.33 -5.38 10.67
C LYS A 52 14.84 -3.97 10.34
N THR A 53 15.53 -2.94 10.82
CA THR A 53 15.18 -1.54 10.54
C THR A 53 15.26 -1.22 9.06
N SER A 54 16.30 -1.67 8.36
CA SER A 54 16.42 -1.45 6.91
C SER A 54 15.29 -2.10 6.11
N PHE A 55 14.85 -3.29 6.50
CA PHE A 55 13.65 -3.92 5.93
C PHE A 55 12.39 -3.11 6.15
N VAL A 56 12.19 -2.58 7.36
CA VAL A 56 11.02 -1.75 7.68
C VAL A 56 11.02 -0.47 6.84
N ILE A 57 12.17 0.21 6.72
CA ILE A 57 12.31 1.42 5.91
C ILE A 57 11.94 1.14 4.45
N ARG A 58 12.56 0.11 3.83
CA ARG A 58 12.27 -0.27 2.44
C ARG A 58 10.81 -0.63 2.22
N ASN A 59 10.21 -1.36 3.16
CA ASN A 59 8.79 -1.71 3.08
C ASN A 59 7.88 -0.48 3.20
N ASN A 60 8.24 0.49 4.04
CA ASN A 60 7.52 1.75 4.17
C ASN A 60 7.60 2.59 2.90
N GLU A 61 8.76 2.63 2.24
CA GLU A 61 8.93 3.29 0.94
C GLU A 61 8.02 2.65 -0.12
N HIS A 62 8.06 1.33 -0.28
CA HIS A 62 7.16 0.63 -1.21
C HIS A 62 5.68 0.85 -0.91
N ASN A 63 5.30 0.88 0.37
CA ASN A 63 3.92 1.15 0.77
C ASN A 63 3.51 2.58 0.43
N LYS A 64 4.40 3.56 0.62
CA LYS A 64 4.15 4.95 0.24
C LYS A 64 3.88 5.06 -1.27
N ASP A 65 4.71 4.45 -2.10
CA ASP A 65 4.52 4.46 -3.56
C ASP A 65 3.19 3.83 -3.96
N ARG A 66 2.84 2.69 -3.36
CA ARG A 66 1.56 2.02 -3.57
C ARG A 66 0.37 2.89 -3.17
N LEU A 67 0.45 3.59 -2.04
CA LEU A 67 -0.60 4.51 -1.59
C LEU A 67 -0.75 5.68 -2.55
N MET A 68 0.36 6.26 -3.02
CA MET A 68 0.34 7.34 -4.00
C MET A 68 -0.30 6.89 -5.33
N ALA A 69 0.06 5.71 -5.83
CA ALA A 69 -0.53 5.13 -7.03
C ALA A 69 -2.05 4.91 -6.87
N MET A 70 -2.47 4.35 -5.74
CA MET A 70 -3.88 4.14 -5.42
C MET A 70 -4.66 5.47 -5.35
N ASN A 71 -4.09 6.49 -4.71
CA ASN A 71 -4.72 7.81 -4.61
C ASN A 71 -4.88 8.47 -5.99
N LYS A 72 -3.86 8.35 -6.84
CA LYS A 72 -3.93 8.82 -8.23
C LYS A 72 -5.03 8.12 -9.01
N ALA A 73 -5.17 6.80 -8.86
CA ALA A 73 -6.24 6.04 -9.50
C ALA A 73 -7.64 6.45 -9.00
N LYS A 74 -7.80 6.62 -7.67
CA LYS A 74 -9.04 7.12 -7.06
C LYS A 74 -9.41 8.52 -7.55
N ALA A 75 -8.44 9.42 -7.66
CA ALA A 75 -8.66 10.77 -8.18
C ALA A 75 -9.16 10.75 -9.63
N LYS A 76 -8.53 9.94 -10.50
CA LYS A 76 -8.98 9.74 -11.88
C LYS A 76 -10.41 9.21 -11.96
N TYR A 77 -10.73 8.19 -11.19
CA TYR A 77 -12.08 7.63 -11.13
C TYR A 77 -13.11 8.66 -10.66
N LYS A 78 -12.78 9.42 -9.61
CA LYS A 78 -13.62 10.49 -9.08
C LYS A 78 -13.88 11.56 -10.15
N LEU A 79 -12.86 12.01 -10.88
CA LEU A 79 -12.99 12.97 -11.96
C LEU A 79 -13.90 12.45 -13.09
N ALA A 80 -13.65 11.22 -13.57
CA ALA A 80 -14.46 10.59 -14.61
C ALA A 80 -15.93 10.42 -14.19
N ARG A 81 -16.19 10.16 -12.90
CA ARG A 81 -17.54 10.15 -12.36
C ARG A 81 -18.17 11.54 -12.44
N TYR A 82 -17.48 12.59 -12.01
CA TYR A 82 -18.03 13.95 -12.07
C TYR A 82 -18.31 14.41 -13.50
N THR A 83 -17.41 14.15 -14.45
CA THR A 83 -17.61 14.52 -15.85
C THR A 83 -18.81 13.81 -16.47
N LYS A 84 -19.06 12.55 -16.09
CA LYS A 84 -20.26 11.81 -16.52
C LYS A 84 -21.57 12.47 -16.05
N TYR A 85 -21.59 13.06 -14.86
CA TYR A 85 -22.78 13.69 -14.27
C TYR A 85 -22.79 15.22 -14.43
N GLN A 86 -21.79 15.80 -15.11
CA GLN A 86 -21.84 17.20 -15.50
C GLN A 86 -22.89 17.36 -16.60
N ILE A 87 -24.07 17.82 -16.20
CA ILE A 87 -25.07 18.34 -17.14
C ILE A 87 -24.42 19.58 -17.77
N PRO A 88 -24.24 19.66 -19.09
CA PRO A 88 -23.72 20.86 -19.71
C PRO A 88 -24.63 22.04 -19.37
N CYS A 89 -24.04 23.12 -18.84
CA CYS A 89 -24.75 24.31 -18.37
C CYS A 89 -25.72 24.90 -19.42
N PHE A 90 -25.43 24.67 -20.71
CA PHE A 90 -26.32 25.02 -21.83
C PHE A 90 -27.73 24.41 -21.74
N LEU A 91 -27.88 23.19 -21.19
CA LEU A 91 -29.20 22.54 -21.02
C LEU A 91 -30.03 23.18 -19.90
N LEU A 92 -29.39 23.81 -18.91
CA LEU A 92 -30.08 24.55 -17.86
C LEU A 92 -30.63 25.89 -18.36
N VAL A 93 -29.91 26.54 -19.30
CA VAL A 93 -30.35 27.81 -19.92
C VAL A 93 -31.53 27.58 -20.88
N SER A 94 -31.52 26.49 -21.66
CA SER A 94 -32.65 26.14 -22.55
C SER A 94 -33.96 25.91 -21.77
N HIS A 95 -33.89 25.24 -20.62
CA HIS A 95 -35.04 25.03 -19.74
C HIS A 95 -35.54 26.34 -19.11
N TYR A 96 -34.63 27.25 -18.72
CA TYR A 96 -35.00 28.54 -18.13
C TYR A 96 -35.59 29.52 -19.16
N ILE A 97 -35.07 29.56 -20.39
CA ILE A 97 -35.59 30.42 -21.46
C ILE A 97 -36.94 29.90 -21.95
N GLY A 98 -37.09 28.58 -22.17
CA GLY A 98 -38.35 27.98 -22.60
C GLY A 98 -39.49 28.16 -21.57
N ALA A 99 -39.18 28.14 -20.28
CA ALA A 99 -40.16 28.39 -19.21
C ALA A 99 -40.55 29.87 -19.05
N ARG A 100 -39.73 30.81 -19.58
CA ARG A 100 -40.02 32.25 -19.59
C ARG A 100 -40.88 32.64 -20.81
N VAL A 101 -40.58 32.10 -21.99
CA VAL A 101 -41.36 32.35 -23.22
C VAL A 101 -42.79 31.81 -23.10
N LYS A 102 -42.99 30.60 -22.53
CA LYS A 102 -44.34 30.03 -22.29
C LYS A 102 -45.21 30.83 -21.30
N ARG A 103 -44.61 31.70 -20.47
CA ARG A 103 -45.34 32.57 -19.55
C ARG A 103 -45.77 33.88 -20.21
N GLN A 104 -45.02 34.37 -21.18
CA GLN A 104 -45.37 35.59 -21.93
C GLN A 104 -46.47 35.32 -22.96
N THR A 105 -46.40 34.18 -23.67
CA THR A 105 -47.41 33.85 -24.69
C THR A 105 -48.80 33.49 -24.13
N LYS A 106 -48.90 33.11 -22.84
CA LYS A 106 -50.18 32.91 -22.14
C LYS A 106 -50.80 34.20 -21.58
N ALA A 107 -50.03 35.29 -21.49
CA ALA A 107 -50.51 36.58 -21.01
C ALA A 107 -50.99 37.50 -22.15
N GLU A 108 -50.62 37.18 -23.40
CA GLU A 108 -50.90 38.02 -24.58
C GLU A 108 -52.04 37.50 -25.48
N PHE A 109 -52.60 36.32 -25.18
CA PHE A 109 -53.78 35.80 -25.89
C PHE A 109 -54.79 35.19 -24.89
N PRO A 110 -55.88 35.92 -24.56
CA PRO A 110 -57.06 35.34 -23.91
C PRO A 110 -57.88 34.48 -24.88
#